data_AF-A0A2Z4AC23-F1
#
_entry.id   AF-A0A2Z4AC23-F1
#
_cell.length_a   1.000
_cell.length_b   1.000
_cell.length_c   1.000
_cell.angle_alpha   90.00
_cell.angle_beta   90.00
_cell.angle_gamma   90.00
#
_symmetry.space_group_name_H-M   'P 1'
#
loop_
_entity.id
_entity.type
_entity.pdbx_description
1 polymer ?
#
loop_
_entity_poly.entity_id
_entity_poly.type
_entity_poly.pdbx_seq_one_letter_code
_entity_poly.pdbx_strand_id
1 'polypeptide(L)'
;MKKEILGLRLIQNSKNHLIDKMTLAKITEEIRKFRDERDWMQFHNAKDMAIAITIEASELAEQFLWKSQVEIEKKIKDDPDSITDEIADVGIYLFELADNLGIDIIEAMHAKLKKNAIKYPILKSKGSNLKYTDLD
;
A
#
# COMPACT_ATOMS: atom_id res chain seq x y z
N MET A 1 29.27 -20.72 33.31
CA MET A 1 30.00 -19.83 32.37
C MET A 1 29.66 -20.03 30.89
N LYS A 2 29.86 -21.19 30.23
CA LYS A 2 29.57 -21.31 28.77
C LYS A 2 28.08 -21.23 28.37
N LYS A 3 27.14 -21.65 29.25
CA LYS A 3 25.69 -21.60 28.96
C LYS A 3 25.10 -20.18 29.01
N GLU A 4 25.61 -19.28 29.85
CA GLU A 4 25.13 -17.89 29.93
C GLU A 4 25.60 -17.04 28.75
N ILE A 5 26.80 -17.30 28.23
CA ILE A 5 27.35 -16.60 27.04
C ILE A 5 26.56 -16.97 25.78
N LEU A 6 26.05 -18.22 25.69
CA LEU A 6 25.20 -18.66 24.58
C LEU A 6 23.82 -17.97 24.61
N GLY A 7 23.26 -17.78 25.82
CA GLY A 7 22.00 -17.04 26.01
C GLY A 7 22.12 -15.56 25.65
N LEU A 8 23.21 -14.90 26.04
CA LEU A 8 23.47 -13.50 25.66
C LEU A 8 23.70 -13.32 24.16
N ARG A 9 24.37 -14.28 23.49
CA ARG A 9 24.59 -14.27 22.04
C ARG A 9 23.30 -14.52 21.25
N LEU A 10 22.39 -15.35 21.78
CA LEU A 10 21.05 -15.55 21.21
C LEU A 10 20.14 -14.32 21.40
N ILE A 11 20.27 -13.61 22.53
CA ILE A 11 19.51 -12.36 22.78
C ILE A 11 20.07 -11.18 21.96
N GLN A 12 21.38 -11.11 21.72
CA GLN A 12 21.97 -10.14 20.79
C GLN A 12 21.59 -10.45 19.34
N ASN A 13 21.54 -11.73 18.96
CA ASN A 13 21.05 -12.14 17.63
C ASN A 13 19.53 -11.94 17.46
N SER A 14 18.72 -12.05 18.52
CA SER A 14 17.28 -11.78 18.44
C SER A 14 16.96 -10.28 18.34
N LYS A 15 17.83 -9.41 18.85
CA LYS A 15 17.72 -7.94 18.65
C LYS A 15 18.16 -7.51 17.24
N ASN A 16 19.10 -8.23 16.62
CA ASN A 16 19.50 -8.03 15.22
C ASN A 16 18.58 -8.73 14.20
N HIS A 17 17.58 -9.49 14.68
CA HIS A 17 16.62 -10.22 13.84
C HIS A 17 15.18 -9.69 13.98
N LEU A 18 15.01 -8.51 14.58
CA LEU A 18 13.96 -7.60 14.16
C LEU A 18 14.36 -7.12 12.77
N ILE A 19 14.00 -7.96 11.78
CA ILE A 19 14.02 -7.66 10.36
C ILE A 19 13.82 -6.17 10.18
N ASP A 20 14.73 -5.55 9.43
CA ASP A 20 14.53 -4.19 8.92
C ASP A 20 13.27 -4.19 8.04
N LYS A 21 12.10 -4.17 8.67
CA LYS A 21 10.82 -4.09 7.99
C LYS A 21 10.78 -2.69 7.42
N MET A 22 10.76 -2.64 6.09
CA MET A 22 10.51 -1.40 5.36
C MET A 22 9.29 -0.71 5.98
N THR A 23 9.49 0.52 6.47
CA THR A 23 8.40 1.34 6.99
C THR A 23 7.85 2.19 5.86
N LEU A 24 6.63 2.70 6.02
CA LEU A 24 6.07 3.63 5.04
C LEU A 24 6.92 4.88 4.88
N ALA A 25 7.53 5.37 5.97
CA ALA A 25 8.46 6.49 5.90
C ALA A 25 9.69 6.16 5.02
N LYS A 26 10.27 4.96 5.18
CA LYS A 26 11.43 4.54 4.39
C LYS A 26 11.11 4.39 2.91
N ILE A 27 9.99 3.75 2.55
CA ILE A 27 9.62 3.62 1.14
C ILE A 27 9.30 4.98 0.51
N THR A 28 8.64 5.89 1.23
CA THR A 28 8.41 7.26 0.74
C THR A 28 9.73 8.01 0.53
N GLU A 29 10.73 7.80 1.39
CA GLU A 29 12.07 8.35 1.21
C GLU A 29 12.77 7.77 -0.04
N GLU A 30 12.68 6.46 -0.28
CA GLU A 30 13.22 5.81 -1.47
C GLU A 30 12.55 6.34 -2.76
N ILE A 31 11.23 6.51 -2.75
CA ILE A 31 10.47 7.09 -3.86
C ILE A 31 10.96 8.53 -4.13
N ARG A 32 11.06 9.37 -3.09
CA ARG A 32 11.55 10.75 -3.21
C ARG A 32 12.95 10.76 -3.81
N LYS A 33 13.85 9.93 -3.29
CA LYS A 33 15.22 9.81 -3.77
C LYS A 33 15.26 9.39 -5.24
N PHE A 34 14.49 8.36 -5.62
CA PHE A 34 14.43 7.87 -7.00
C PHE A 34 13.99 8.96 -7.98
N ARG A 35 12.96 9.74 -7.62
CA ARG A 35 12.47 10.88 -8.41
C ARG A 35 13.51 11.99 -8.50
N ASP A 36 14.08 12.39 -7.38
CA ASP A 36 15.01 13.53 -7.31
C ASP A 36 16.33 13.23 -8.02
N GLU A 37 16.82 11.98 -7.97
CA GLU A 37 17.98 11.52 -8.75
C GLU A 37 17.81 11.67 -10.26
N ARG A 38 16.56 11.76 -10.73
CA ARG A 38 16.19 11.93 -12.14
C ARG A 38 15.71 13.34 -12.46
N ASP A 39 15.74 14.25 -11.49
CA ASP A 39 15.21 15.60 -11.60
C ASP A 39 13.71 15.62 -12.01
N TRP A 40 12.94 14.59 -11.62
CA TRP A 40 11.56 14.41 -12.08
C TRP A 40 10.52 15.21 -11.30
N MET A 41 10.90 15.86 -10.19
CA MET A 41 9.98 16.71 -9.43
C MET A 41 9.32 17.79 -10.30
N GLN A 42 10.00 18.28 -11.33
CA GLN A 42 9.45 19.26 -12.27
C GLN A 42 8.26 18.74 -13.10
N PHE A 43 8.13 17.42 -13.28
CA PHE A 43 7.02 16.77 -13.99
C PHE A 43 5.93 16.26 -13.02
N HIS A 44 6.27 16.02 -11.76
CA HIS A 44 5.40 15.39 -10.76
C HIS A 44 4.51 16.39 -10.02
N ASN A 45 3.83 17.27 -10.75
CA ASN A 45 2.82 18.16 -10.16
C ASN A 45 1.53 17.40 -9.80
N ALA A 46 0.71 17.97 -8.91
CA ALA A 46 -0.45 17.29 -8.35
C ALA A 46 -1.47 16.78 -9.40
N LYS A 47 -1.65 17.51 -10.50
CA LYS A 47 -2.58 17.13 -11.58
C LYS A 47 -2.03 15.93 -12.35
N ASP A 48 -0.76 15.97 -12.76
CA ASP A 48 -0.15 14.88 -13.52
C ASP A 48 0.04 13.61 -12.68
N MET A 49 0.35 13.74 -11.38
CA MET A 49 0.38 12.62 -10.44
C MET A 49 -0.98 11.96 -10.25
N ALA A 50 -2.06 12.74 -10.14
CA ALA A 50 -3.42 12.19 -10.05
C ALA A 50 -3.81 11.42 -11.34
N ILE A 51 -3.33 11.88 -12.49
CA ILE A 51 -3.49 11.17 -13.77
C ILE A 51 -2.69 9.87 -13.76
N ALA A 52 -1.42 9.89 -13.33
CA ALA A 52 -0.58 8.69 -13.22
C ALA A 52 -1.25 7.61 -12.36
N ILE A 53 -1.73 7.97 -11.16
CA ILE A 53 -2.48 7.03 -10.29
C ILE A 53 -3.68 6.40 -11.01
N THR A 54 -4.39 7.17 -11.84
CA THR A 54 -5.55 6.68 -12.59
C THR A 54 -5.14 5.71 -13.70
N ILE A 55 -3.99 5.96 -14.34
CA ILE A 55 -3.42 5.07 -15.37
C ILE A 55 -3.04 3.74 -14.73
N GLU A 56 -2.22 3.73 -13.66
CA GLU A 56 -1.81 2.48 -13.01
C GLU A 56 -2.99 1.72 -12.40
N ALA A 57 -4.01 2.43 -11.89
CA ALA A 57 -5.24 1.77 -11.43
C ALA A 57 -6.01 1.12 -12.59
N SER A 58 -5.88 1.63 -13.81
CA SER A 58 -6.48 1.05 -15.01
C SER A 58 -5.67 -0.14 -15.53
N GLU A 59 -4.34 -0.09 -15.46
CA GLU A 59 -3.44 -1.21 -15.77
C GLU A 59 -3.67 -2.37 -14.78
N LEU A 60 -3.82 -2.06 -13.48
CA LEU A 60 -4.29 -3.02 -12.48
C LEU A 60 -5.65 -3.63 -12.87
N ALA A 61 -6.61 -2.82 -13.32
CA ALA A 61 -7.92 -3.32 -13.72
C ALA A 61 -7.85 -4.23 -14.95
N GLU A 62 -6.94 -3.98 -15.89
CA GLU A 62 -6.70 -4.82 -17.06
C GLU A 62 -6.25 -6.24 -16.69
N GLN A 63 -5.50 -6.39 -15.59
CA GLN A 63 -5.15 -7.70 -15.05
C GLN A 63 -6.39 -8.57 -14.76
N PHE A 64 -7.55 -7.96 -14.48
CA PHE A 64 -8.81 -8.65 -14.19
C PHE A 64 -9.82 -8.66 -15.33
N LEU A 65 -9.70 -7.71 -16.27
CA LEU A 65 -10.66 -7.53 -17.35
C LEU A 65 -10.81 -8.82 -18.20
N TRP A 66 -12.06 -9.18 -18.51
CA TRP A 66 -12.50 -10.34 -19.31
C TRP A 66 -12.17 -11.73 -18.75
N LYS A 67 -11.67 -11.85 -17.52
CA LYS A 67 -11.28 -13.13 -16.92
C LYS A 67 -12.36 -13.63 -15.95
N SER A 68 -12.59 -14.94 -15.93
CA SER A 68 -13.40 -15.61 -14.92
C SER A 68 -12.66 -15.72 -13.58
N GLN A 69 -13.40 -15.97 -12.50
CA GLN A 69 -12.81 -16.18 -11.16
C GLN A 69 -11.74 -17.27 -11.15
N VAL A 70 -11.95 -18.38 -11.87
CA VAL A 70 -10.99 -19.50 -11.96
C VAL A 70 -9.71 -19.09 -12.70
N GLU A 71 -9.83 -18.27 -13.75
CA GLU A 71 -8.67 -17.75 -14.47
C GLU A 71 -7.86 -16.76 -13.63
N ILE A 72 -8.53 -15.92 -12.83
CA ILE A 72 -7.88 -15.01 -11.88
C ILE A 72 -7.13 -15.77 -10.79
N GLU A 73 -7.77 -16.77 -10.18
CA GLU A 73 -7.12 -17.61 -9.16
C GLU A 73 -5.89 -18.33 -9.72
N LYS A 74 -5.99 -18.82 -10.96
CA LYS A 74 -4.84 -19.41 -11.66
C LYS A 74 -3.75 -18.37 -11.93
N LYS A 75 -4.09 -17.18 -12.42
CA LYS A 75 -3.11 -16.11 -12.68
C LYS A 75 -2.37 -15.69 -11.41
N ILE A 76 -3.09 -15.44 -10.30
CA ILE A 76 -2.46 -15.08 -9.02
C ILE A 76 -1.49 -16.16 -8.55
N LYS A 77 -1.76 -17.43 -8.86
CA LYS A 77 -0.87 -18.54 -8.52
C LYS A 77 0.34 -18.65 -9.44
N ASP A 78 0.13 -18.53 -10.75
CA ASP A 78 1.13 -18.85 -11.77
C ASP A 78 1.99 -17.62 -12.17
N ASP A 79 1.46 -16.41 -12.00
CA ASP A 79 2.06 -15.12 -12.36
C ASP A 79 1.52 -14.00 -11.43
N PRO A 80 1.93 -13.97 -10.15
CA PRO A 80 1.53 -12.93 -9.21
C PRO A 80 2.21 -11.57 -9.48
N ASP A 81 3.34 -11.57 -10.18
CA ASP A 81 4.20 -10.39 -10.32
C ASP A 81 3.48 -9.29 -11.10
N SER A 82 2.83 -9.63 -12.22
CA SER A 82 2.06 -8.66 -13.00
C SER A 82 0.86 -8.03 -12.27
N ILE A 83 0.35 -8.61 -11.20
CA ILE A 83 -0.67 -7.95 -10.35
C ILE A 83 0.03 -7.14 -9.25
N THR A 84 1.15 -7.66 -8.74
CA THR A 84 1.94 -7.04 -7.68
C THR A 84 2.55 -5.73 -8.13
N ASP A 85 3.09 -5.68 -9.35
CA ASP A 85 3.72 -4.50 -9.94
C ASP A 85 2.69 -3.37 -10.06
N GLU A 86 1.51 -3.62 -10.63
CA GLU A 86 0.44 -2.62 -10.79
C GLU A 86 -0.09 -2.11 -9.45
N ILE A 87 -0.20 -2.98 -8.44
CA ILE A 87 -0.55 -2.57 -7.07
C ILE A 87 0.54 -1.67 -6.49
N ALA A 88 1.81 -2.01 -6.73
CA ALA A 88 2.95 -1.23 -6.26
C ALA A 88 3.00 0.14 -6.93
N ASP A 89 2.76 0.23 -8.24
CA ASP A 89 2.80 1.48 -9.00
C ASP A 89 1.70 2.45 -8.55
N VAL A 90 0.46 1.96 -8.33
CA VAL A 90 -0.60 2.75 -7.69
C VAL A 90 -0.16 3.27 -6.32
N GLY A 91 0.48 2.43 -5.52
CA GLY A 91 1.00 2.78 -4.19
C GLY A 91 2.10 3.85 -4.24
N ILE A 92 3.06 3.69 -5.17
CA ILE A 92 4.20 4.59 -5.35
C ILE A 92 3.72 6.00 -5.69
N TYR A 93 2.87 6.16 -6.73
CA TYR A 93 2.38 7.47 -7.11
C TYR A 93 1.45 8.09 -6.07
N LEU A 94 0.65 7.27 -5.36
CA LEU A 94 -0.19 7.78 -4.27
C LEU A 94 0.65 8.33 -3.11
N PHE A 95 1.70 7.60 -2.70
CA PHE A 95 2.58 8.04 -1.62
C PHE A 95 3.42 9.24 -2.02
N GLU A 96 3.92 9.28 -3.25
CA GLU A 96 4.64 10.44 -3.73
C GLU A 96 3.74 11.68 -3.83
N LEU A 97 2.51 11.53 -4.33
CA LEU A 97 1.55 12.64 -4.38
C LEU A 97 1.24 13.17 -2.97
N ALA A 98 1.01 12.28 -2.01
CA ALA A 98 0.77 12.67 -0.63
C ALA A 98 1.97 13.43 -0.06
N ASP A 99 3.18 12.94 -0.29
CA ASP A 99 4.42 13.58 0.14
C ASP A 99 4.62 14.97 -0.48
N ASN A 100 4.41 15.10 -1.79
CA ASN A 100 4.51 16.37 -2.53
C ASN A 100 3.49 17.42 -2.02
N LEU A 101 2.35 16.96 -1.49
CA LEU A 101 1.31 17.82 -0.91
C LEU A 101 1.47 18.04 0.61
N GLY A 102 2.47 17.43 1.25
CA GLY A 102 2.66 17.49 2.70
C GLY A 102 1.55 16.79 3.49
N ILE A 103 0.92 15.78 2.90
CA ILE A 103 -0.15 14.99 3.53
C ILE A 103 0.46 13.79 4.24
N ASP A 104 0.25 13.69 5.55
CA ASP A 104 0.48 12.43 6.27
C ASP A 104 -0.60 11.42 5.85
N ILE A 105 -0.25 10.58 4.87
CA ILE A 105 -1.16 9.59 4.31
C ILE A 105 -1.63 8.57 5.36
N ILE A 106 -0.81 8.28 6.37
CA ILE A 106 -1.16 7.32 7.42
C ILE A 106 -2.19 7.90 8.36
N GLU A 107 -1.99 9.14 8.81
CA GLU A 107 -3.00 9.85 9.59
C GLU A 107 -4.30 10.02 8.79
N ALA A 108 -4.21 10.38 7.51
CA ALA A 108 -5.37 10.54 6.63
C ALA A 108 -6.16 9.23 6.47
N MET A 109 -5.48 8.10 6.24
CA MET A 109 -6.09 6.78 6.16
C MET A 109 -6.74 6.38 7.50
N HIS A 110 -6.06 6.58 8.63
CA HIS A 110 -6.62 6.31 9.96
C HIS A 110 -7.89 7.14 10.23
N ALA A 111 -7.86 8.44 9.94
CA ALA A 111 -9.01 9.31 10.09
C ALA A 111 -10.16 8.88 9.17
N LYS A 112 -9.86 8.47 7.94
CA LYS A 112 -10.88 8.00 6.99
C LYS A 112 -11.50 6.67 7.43
N LEU A 113 -10.71 5.73 7.96
CA LEU A 113 -11.23 4.47 8.51
C LEU A 113 -12.20 4.72 9.68
N LYS A 114 -11.88 5.64 10.60
CA LYS A 114 -12.80 6.05 11.68
C LYS A 114 -14.12 6.62 11.11
N LYS A 115 -14.05 7.49 10.10
CA LYS A 115 -15.24 8.02 9.42
C LYS A 115 -16.04 6.91 8.73
N ASN A 116 -15.38 5.94 8.12
CA ASN A 116 -16.03 4.80 7.46
C ASN A 116 -16.72 3.88 8.48
N ALA A 117 -16.11 3.63 9.64
CA ALA A 117 -16.71 2.82 10.70
C ALA A 117 -18.02 3.44 11.24
N ILE A 118 -18.09 4.77 11.31
CA ILE A 118 -19.33 5.49 11.65
C ILE A 118 -20.38 5.32 10.55
N LYS A 119 -19.98 5.43 9.27
CA LYS A 119 -20.89 5.25 8.13
C LYS A 119 -21.40 3.82 7.98
N TYR A 120 -20.60 2.81 8.34
CA TYR A 120 -20.93 1.40 8.19
C TYR A 120 -20.86 0.65 9.54
N PRO A 121 -21.79 0.89 10.48
CA PRO A 121 -21.78 0.22 11.77
C PRO A 121 -21.91 -1.30 11.62
N ILE A 122 -21.12 -2.07 12.38
CA ILE A 122 -21.05 -3.54 12.27
C ILE A 122 -22.44 -4.20 12.31
N LEU A 123 -23.31 -3.77 13.22
CA LEU A 123 -24.64 -4.34 13.39
C LEU A 123 -25.54 -4.19 12.15
N LYS A 124 -25.28 -3.17 11.33
CA LYS A 124 -26.06 -2.87 10.12
C LYS A 124 -25.37 -3.36 8.85
N SER A 125 -24.03 -3.33 8.81
CA SER A 125 -23.26 -3.52 7.58
C SER A 125 -22.62 -4.91 7.41
N LYS A 126 -22.53 -5.72 8.48
CA LYS A 126 -21.82 -7.01 8.41
C LYS A 126 -22.50 -7.98 7.43
N GLY A 127 -21.76 -8.42 6.42
CA GLY A 127 -22.25 -9.35 5.39
C GLY A 127 -23.20 -8.70 4.38
N SER A 128 -23.36 -7.38 4.41
CA SER A 128 -24.17 -6.61 3.48
C SER A 128 -23.28 -5.88 2.47
N ASN A 129 -23.70 -5.86 1.21
CA ASN A 129 -23.10 -5.03 0.15
C ASN A 129 -23.85 -3.71 -0.05
N LEU A 130 -24.85 -3.41 0.79
CA LEU A 130 -25.62 -2.18 0.72
C LEU A 130 -24.75 -0.97 1.09
N LYS A 131 -25.01 0.14 0.42
CA LYS A 131 -24.39 1.42 0.76
C LYS A 131 -24.97 1.92 2.08
N TYR A 132 -24.21 2.72 2.82
CA TYR A 132 -24.66 3.30 4.09
C TYR A 132 -25.95 4.12 4.01
N THR A 133 -26.33 4.58 2.81
CA THR A 133 -27.60 5.28 2.55
C THR A 133 -28.81 4.34 2.55
N ASP A 134 -28.56 3.03 2.45
CA ASP A 134 -29.55 1.98 2.24
C ASP A 134 -29.50 0.95 3.39
N LEU A 135 -28.80 1.27 4.50
CA LEU A 135 -28.75 0.44 5.71
C LEU A 135 -29.90 0.78 6.65
N ASP A 136 -30.71 -0.23 7.00
CA ASP A 136 -31.81 -0.14 7.98
C ASP A 136 -31.32 0.22 9.39
#